data_AF-A0A0Q7HD57-F1
#
_entry.id   AF-A0A0Q7HD57-F1
#
_cell.length_a   1.000
_cell.length_b   1.000
_cell.length_c   1.000
_cell.angle_alpha   90.00
_cell.angle_beta   90.00
_cell.angle_gamma   90.00
#
_symmetry.space_group_name_H-M   'P 1'
#
loop_
_entity.id
_entity.type
_entity.pdbx_description
1 polymer ?
#
loop_
_entity_poly.entity_id
_entity_poly.type
_entity_poly.pdbx_seq_one_letter_code
_entity_poly.pdbx_strand_id
1 'polypeptide(L)'
;MNKKSLLGACVVALLAACASAPGDHRPLVSVSLPSAPVNEATRLRWLDRVSWGANASSDAQLAKRGLSLWMRDQLNPRPAPLPPAAQAQIDAMAISRTPLDQLVSELDAQRKAADALPDEEQKKAARQAYQQQLNQLAREAQQRFVLRALYSPNQLQEQMTWFWMNHFNVNLRKDNIRAMVGDYEENAIRPHALGKFRDLLGATLHHPAMLRYLDNAQNGANRINENYARELMELHTLGVGGGYSQADVQELARVLTGVGVSYQPLDAPPPNVRPAVRADYVRKGLFEFNPNRHDYGPKTLLGQPIQSHGLAEADEALDRLARAPATARFISRKLAVYFVSDDPPPALVDRMAAAFTRSDGDIAITLKSLFESPEFAASLGRKFRDPVHYVMAGVRLAYDDRVALNANPVLNWINRMGEQLYGHETPDGYPLNEAAWASAGQMNTRFEIARAIGANGAVLFRVDDKAPLEKPAFPPLAESPAVRAMQVGLSADTREALAQAKNPQEWNTFLLASPELMRR
;
A
#
# COMPACT_ATOMS: atom_id res chain seq x y z
N MET A 1 10.82 -47.27 60.23
CA MET A 1 11.92 -46.41 59.74
C MET A 1 11.47 -45.68 58.49
N ASN A 2 11.63 -44.35 58.50
CA ASN A 2 11.18 -43.37 57.50
C ASN A 2 11.81 -43.53 56.11
N LYS A 3 11.06 -43.17 55.05
CA LYS A 3 11.30 -42.05 54.09
C LYS A 3 10.45 -42.27 52.81
N LYS A 4 9.41 -41.46 52.59
CA LYS A 4 9.35 -40.24 51.75
C LYS A 4 8.85 -40.48 50.31
N SER A 5 7.56 -40.23 50.14
CA SER A 5 6.86 -39.47 49.09
C SER A 5 7.64 -38.93 47.88
N LEU A 6 7.08 -39.15 46.68
CA LEU A 6 6.95 -38.13 45.63
C LEU A 6 5.81 -38.51 44.66
N LEU A 7 4.68 -37.79 44.76
CA LEU A 7 3.62 -37.74 43.76
C LEU A 7 4.12 -36.88 42.58
N GLY A 8 4.18 -37.44 41.38
CA GLY A 8 4.36 -36.69 40.14
C GLY A 8 3.00 -36.34 39.55
N ALA A 9 2.61 -35.07 39.61
CA ALA A 9 1.43 -34.54 38.94
C ALA A 9 1.71 -34.43 37.43
N CYS A 10 0.94 -35.16 36.61
CA CYS A 10 0.91 -34.96 35.16
C CYS A 10 0.09 -33.70 34.84
N VAL A 11 0.78 -32.62 34.50
CA VAL A 11 0.18 -31.44 33.88
C VAL A 11 -0.06 -31.77 32.40
N VAL A 12 -1.33 -31.94 32.02
CA VAL A 12 -1.74 -31.99 30.61
C VAL A 12 -1.70 -30.56 30.07
N ALA A 13 -0.64 -30.22 29.36
CA ALA A 13 -0.57 -28.99 28.60
C ALA A 13 -1.45 -29.11 27.35
N LEU A 14 -2.56 -28.37 27.32
CA LEU A 14 -3.34 -28.12 26.10
C LEU A 14 -2.49 -27.25 25.16
N LEU A 15 -1.85 -27.89 24.18
CA LEU A 15 -1.30 -27.21 23.02
C LEU A 15 -2.46 -26.75 22.14
N ALA A 16 -2.75 -25.45 22.17
CA ALA A 16 -3.55 -24.80 21.15
C ALA A 16 -2.82 -24.93 19.81
N ALA A 17 -3.30 -25.82 18.94
CA ALA A 17 -2.83 -25.93 17.58
C ALA A 17 -3.33 -24.70 16.79
N CYS A 18 -2.46 -23.71 16.61
CA CYS A 18 -2.62 -22.73 15.55
C CYS A 18 -2.53 -23.48 14.23
N ALA A 19 -3.68 -23.72 13.58
CA ALA A 19 -3.73 -24.21 12.22
C ALA A 19 -3.10 -23.14 11.31
N SER A 20 -1.83 -23.34 10.95
CA SER A 20 -1.20 -22.65 9.83
C SER A 20 -1.81 -23.23 8.56
N ALA A 21 -2.35 -22.36 7.71
CA ALA A 21 -2.72 -22.71 6.34
C ALA A 21 -1.51 -23.38 5.65
N PRO A 22 -1.72 -24.33 4.73
CA PRO A 22 -0.63 -24.96 3.99
C PRO A 22 0.15 -23.85 3.28
N GLY A 23 1.39 -23.64 3.73
CA GLY A 23 2.23 -22.56 3.25
C GLY A 23 2.58 -22.80 1.80
N ASP A 24 2.08 -21.93 0.92
CA ASP A 24 2.70 -21.70 -0.38
C ASP A 24 4.13 -21.25 -0.13
N HIS A 25 5.06 -22.21 -0.16
CA HIS A 25 6.49 -21.93 -0.11
C HIS A 25 6.91 -21.30 -1.43
N ARG A 26 6.61 -20.01 -1.57
CA ARG A 26 7.16 -19.18 -2.63
C ARG A 26 8.69 -19.31 -2.62
N PRO A 27 9.33 -19.77 -3.71
CA PRO A 27 10.78 -19.91 -3.77
C PRO A 27 11.44 -18.56 -3.49
N LEU A 28 12.51 -18.56 -2.70
CA LEU A 28 13.25 -17.34 -2.43
C LEU A 28 13.84 -16.78 -3.75
N VAL A 29 13.56 -15.52 -4.02
CA VAL A 29 14.13 -14.78 -5.16
C VAL A 29 15.58 -14.47 -4.83
N SER A 30 16.52 -15.11 -5.54
CA SER A 30 17.95 -14.75 -5.47
C SER A 30 18.22 -13.44 -6.21
N VAL A 31 19.38 -12.82 -6.00
CA VAL A 31 19.84 -11.66 -6.77
C VAL A 31 21.27 -11.86 -7.27
N SER A 32 21.58 -11.22 -8.39
CA SER A 32 22.88 -11.24 -9.08
C SER A 32 23.59 -9.88 -9.02
N LEU A 33 23.28 -9.08 -7.98
CA LEU A 33 23.95 -7.81 -7.72
C LEU A 33 25.36 -8.02 -7.15
N PRO A 34 26.27 -7.02 -7.28
CA PRO A 34 27.63 -7.12 -6.76
C PRO A 34 27.68 -7.53 -5.28
N SER A 35 28.48 -8.55 -4.98
CA SER A 35 28.78 -8.96 -3.60
C SER A 35 29.88 -8.13 -2.98
N ALA A 36 30.70 -7.45 -3.80
CA ALA A 36 31.75 -6.56 -3.32
C ALA A 36 31.14 -5.32 -2.64
N PRO A 37 31.81 -4.76 -1.61
CA PRO A 37 31.38 -3.50 -1.00
C PRO A 37 31.26 -2.40 -2.04
N VAL A 38 30.08 -1.78 -2.12
CA VAL A 38 29.87 -0.56 -2.93
C VAL A 38 30.13 0.67 -2.06
N ASN A 39 30.59 1.75 -2.69
CA ASN A 39 30.88 3.00 -1.99
C ASN A 39 29.61 3.60 -1.36
N GLU A 40 29.81 4.45 -0.35
CA GLU A 40 28.73 5.01 0.47
C GLU A 40 27.71 5.81 -0.35
N ALA A 41 28.17 6.66 -1.27
CA ALA A 41 27.28 7.41 -2.16
C ALA A 41 26.35 6.50 -3.00
N THR A 42 26.87 5.34 -3.44
CA THR A 42 26.08 4.34 -4.17
C THR A 42 25.08 3.64 -3.26
N ARG A 43 25.46 3.29 -2.03
CA ARG A 43 24.54 2.70 -1.04
C ARG A 43 23.37 3.62 -0.74
N LEU A 44 23.65 4.90 -0.51
CA LEU A 44 22.63 5.90 -0.22
C LEU A 44 21.65 6.05 -1.40
N ARG A 45 22.12 6.06 -2.65
CA ARG A 45 21.22 6.07 -3.82
C ARG A 45 20.37 4.81 -3.94
N TRP A 46 20.93 3.64 -3.64
CA TRP A 46 20.16 2.39 -3.61
C TRP A 46 19.08 2.40 -2.53
N LEU A 47 19.43 2.83 -1.32
CA LEU A 47 18.49 3.01 -0.23
C LEU A 47 17.39 3.99 -0.64
N ASP A 48 17.74 5.13 -1.22
CA ASP A 48 16.78 6.15 -1.61
C ASP A 48 15.81 5.68 -2.71
N ARG A 49 16.28 4.78 -3.60
CA ARG A 49 15.47 4.25 -4.68
C ARG A 49 14.54 3.11 -4.27
N VAL A 50 15.03 2.20 -3.43
CA VAL A 50 14.35 0.95 -3.04
C VAL A 50 13.63 1.07 -1.70
N SER A 51 13.93 2.09 -0.89
CA SER A 51 13.23 2.44 0.36
C SER A 51 12.55 3.80 0.30
N TRP A 52 11.83 4.16 1.37
CA TRP A 52 11.22 5.48 1.51
C TRP A 52 12.22 6.62 1.71
N GLY A 53 13.52 6.34 1.68
CA GLY A 53 14.60 7.30 1.74
C GLY A 53 15.78 6.81 2.56
N ALA A 54 16.99 7.25 2.20
CA ALA A 54 18.20 6.88 2.93
C ALA A 54 18.32 7.61 4.28
N ASN A 55 18.85 6.91 5.28
CA ASN A 55 19.21 7.48 6.59
C ASN A 55 20.47 6.77 7.15
N ALA A 56 21.00 7.24 8.26
CA ALA A 56 22.27 6.74 8.80
C ALA A 56 22.15 5.26 9.24
N SER A 57 21.06 4.89 9.91
CA SER A 57 20.83 3.51 10.32
C SER A 57 20.73 2.55 9.15
N SER A 58 19.98 2.90 8.10
CA SER A 58 19.82 2.05 6.92
C SER A 58 21.10 1.93 6.10
N ASP A 59 21.93 2.98 6.01
CA ASP A 59 23.26 2.87 5.39
C ASP A 59 24.18 1.94 6.19
N ALA A 60 24.24 2.08 7.51
CA ALA A 60 25.03 1.20 8.35
C ALA A 60 24.60 -0.28 8.22
N GLN A 61 23.29 -0.52 8.15
CA GLN A 61 22.74 -1.85 7.91
C GLN A 61 23.13 -2.39 6.53
N LEU A 62 23.00 -1.59 5.47
CA LEU A 62 23.37 -2.01 4.11
C LEU A 62 24.88 -2.24 3.99
N ALA A 63 25.71 -1.38 4.59
CA ALA A 63 27.17 -1.53 4.63
C ALA A 63 27.57 -2.85 5.31
N LYS A 64 26.92 -3.21 6.42
CA LYS A 64 27.16 -4.48 7.13
C LYS A 64 26.64 -5.70 6.37
N ARG A 65 25.46 -5.59 5.75
CA ARG A 65 24.78 -6.71 5.08
C ARG A 65 25.33 -7.00 3.68
N GLY A 66 25.79 -5.96 2.99
CA GLY A 66 26.13 -5.98 1.56
C GLY A 66 24.89 -5.84 0.68
N LEU A 67 25.03 -5.13 -0.45
CA LEU A 67 23.93 -4.78 -1.36
C LEU A 67 23.16 -6.00 -1.85
N SER A 68 23.86 -7.06 -2.27
CA SER A 68 23.25 -8.29 -2.79
C SER A 68 22.35 -8.98 -1.75
N LEU A 69 22.86 -9.22 -0.52
CA LEU A 69 22.06 -9.85 0.53
C LEU A 69 20.93 -8.95 1.03
N TRP A 70 21.16 -7.64 1.13
CA TRP A 70 20.14 -6.69 1.51
C TRP A 70 19.00 -6.65 0.49
N MET A 71 19.31 -6.59 -0.81
CA MET A 71 18.28 -6.60 -1.87
C MET A 71 17.51 -7.92 -1.91
N ARG A 72 18.20 -9.05 -1.67
CA ARG A 72 17.53 -10.34 -1.49
C ARG A 72 16.53 -10.29 -0.34
N ASP A 73 16.88 -9.70 0.81
CA ASP A 73 15.97 -9.57 1.94
C ASP A 73 14.76 -8.67 1.58
N GLN A 74 14.96 -7.59 0.83
CA GLN A 74 13.87 -6.72 0.36
C GLN A 74 12.91 -7.39 -0.62
N LEU A 75 13.40 -8.26 -1.51
CA LEU A 75 12.56 -9.02 -2.46
C LEU A 75 11.86 -10.22 -1.81
N ASN A 76 12.30 -10.61 -0.61
CA ASN A 76 11.74 -11.73 0.14
C ASN A 76 11.38 -11.27 1.57
N PRO A 77 10.44 -10.32 1.69
CA PRO A 77 10.08 -9.77 2.99
C PRO A 77 9.55 -10.86 3.90
N ARG A 78 9.88 -10.77 5.18
CA ARG A 78 9.35 -11.65 6.23
C ARG A 78 8.68 -10.79 7.28
N PRO A 79 7.66 -11.29 8.00
CA PRO A 79 7.12 -10.59 9.15
C PRO A 79 8.27 -10.16 10.08
N ALA A 80 8.39 -8.86 10.30
CA ALA A 80 9.43 -8.27 11.12
C ALA A 80 8.78 -7.20 12.00
N PRO A 81 9.08 -7.19 13.31
CA PRO A 81 8.51 -6.23 14.22
C PRO A 81 9.02 -4.82 13.91
N LEU A 82 8.16 -3.82 14.07
CA LEU A 82 8.57 -2.43 14.12
C LEU A 82 9.29 -2.12 15.45
N PRO A 83 9.96 -0.97 15.57
CA PRO A 83 10.37 -0.45 16.87
C PRO A 83 9.21 -0.50 17.87
N PRO A 84 9.42 -0.93 19.13
CA PRO A 84 8.33 -1.20 20.07
C PRO A 84 7.32 -0.06 20.24
N ALA A 85 7.79 1.20 20.26
CA ALA A 85 6.92 2.37 20.37
C ALA A 85 6.05 2.60 19.12
N ALA A 86 6.52 2.24 17.92
CA ALA A 86 5.73 2.32 16.70
C ALA A 86 4.73 1.17 16.64
N GLN A 87 5.15 -0.04 17.02
CA GLN A 87 4.28 -1.20 17.09
C GLN A 87 3.13 -0.98 18.08
N ALA A 88 3.41 -0.46 19.28
CA ALA A 88 2.40 -0.17 20.28
C ALA A 88 1.34 0.84 19.80
N GLN A 89 1.73 1.84 18.98
CA GLN A 89 0.78 2.77 18.36
C GLN A 89 -0.16 2.05 17.39
N ILE A 90 0.37 1.16 16.55
CA ILE A 90 -0.44 0.36 15.60
C ILE A 90 -1.38 -0.59 16.34
N ASP A 91 -0.88 -1.28 17.36
CA ASP A 91 -1.65 -2.26 18.15
C ASP A 91 -2.80 -1.59 18.93
N ALA A 92 -2.69 -0.30 19.24
CA ALA A 92 -3.73 0.47 19.93
C ALA A 92 -4.88 0.93 19.01
N MET A 93 -4.71 0.90 17.69
CA MET A 93 -5.72 1.37 16.73
C MET A 93 -6.95 0.48 16.72
N ALA A 94 -8.14 1.05 16.50
CA ALA A 94 -9.37 0.26 16.35
C ALA A 94 -9.29 -0.66 15.12
N ILE A 95 -8.72 -0.17 14.01
CA ILE A 95 -8.52 -0.96 12.79
C ILE A 95 -7.59 -2.17 12.95
N SER A 96 -6.79 -2.22 14.02
CA SER A 96 -5.87 -3.34 14.32
C SER A 96 -6.46 -4.32 15.33
N ARG A 97 -7.39 -3.86 16.19
CA ARG A 97 -7.96 -4.65 17.29
C ARG A 97 -9.29 -5.30 16.93
N THR A 98 -10.02 -4.71 15.98
CA THR A 98 -11.36 -5.14 15.62
C THR A 98 -11.37 -5.71 14.20
N PRO A 99 -11.81 -6.96 13.99
CA PRO A 99 -12.03 -7.50 12.65
C PRO A 99 -12.97 -6.63 11.80
N LEU A 100 -12.72 -6.56 10.49
CA LEU A 100 -13.46 -5.66 9.58
C LEU A 100 -14.98 -5.89 9.60
N ASP A 101 -15.40 -7.15 9.59
CA ASP A 101 -16.81 -7.54 9.59
C ASP A 101 -17.53 -7.07 10.86
N GLN A 102 -16.90 -7.24 12.03
CA GLN A 102 -17.40 -6.69 13.28
C GLN A 102 -17.48 -5.16 13.23
N LEU A 103 -16.39 -4.50 12.84
CA LEU A 103 -16.31 -3.04 12.78
C LEU A 103 -17.40 -2.43 11.88
N VAL A 104 -17.60 -3.02 10.70
CA VAL A 104 -18.60 -2.56 9.73
C VAL A 104 -20.03 -2.87 10.19
N SER A 105 -20.26 -4.02 10.82
CA SER A 105 -21.57 -4.37 11.39
C SER A 105 -21.98 -3.40 12.51
N GLU A 106 -21.06 -3.07 13.41
CA GLU A 106 -21.29 -2.08 14.48
C GLU A 106 -21.62 -0.70 13.92
N LEU A 107 -20.86 -0.25 12.91
CA LEU A 107 -21.11 1.02 12.22
C LEU A 107 -22.45 1.04 11.47
N ASP A 108 -22.85 -0.08 10.84
CA ASP A 108 -24.15 -0.18 10.17
C ASP A 108 -25.30 -0.12 11.17
N ALA A 109 -25.19 -0.82 12.30
CA ALA A 109 -26.15 -0.76 13.39
C ALA A 109 -26.27 0.66 13.98
N GLN A 110 -25.14 1.33 14.22
CA GLN A 110 -25.10 2.71 14.70
C GLN A 110 -25.78 3.67 13.72
N ARG A 111 -25.51 3.52 12.42
CA ARG A 111 -26.17 4.34 11.37
C ARG A 111 -27.68 4.14 11.38
N LYS A 112 -28.15 2.88 11.37
CA LYS A 112 -29.58 2.55 11.41
C LYS A 112 -30.26 3.10 12.66
N ALA A 113 -29.62 2.97 13.82
CA ALA A 113 -30.12 3.52 15.07
C ALA A 113 -30.23 5.05 15.00
N ALA A 114 -29.22 5.74 14.45
CA ALA A 114 -29.24 7.18 14.25
C ALA A 114 -30.38 7.62 13.33
N ASP A 115 -30.62 6.90 12.23
CA ASP A 115 -31.67 7.23 11.27
C ASP A 115 -33.10 7.01 11.83
N ALA A 116 -33.24 6.09 12.79
CA ALA A 116 -34.50 5.79 13.46
C ALA A 116 -34.86 6.77 14.61
N LEU A 117 -33.96 7.68 14.99
CA LEU A 117 -34.24 8.67 16.04
C LEU A 117 -35.34 9.65 15.59
N PRO A 118 -36.38 9.89 16.42
CA PRO A 118 -37.47 10.80 16.09
C PRO A 118 -37.11 12.27 16.32
N ASP A 119 -36.17 12.55 17.22
CA ASP A 119 -35.72 13.88 17.57
C ASP A 119 -34.56 14.32 16.66
N GLU A 120 -34.69 15.48 16.00
CA GLU A 120 -33.73 15.95 15.00
C GLU A 120 -32.38 16.37 15.61
N GLU A 121 -32.36 16.91 16.84
CA GLU A 121 -31.11 17.26 17.54
C GLU A 121 -30.32 16.00 17.91
N GLN A 122 -30.99 15.00 18.49
CA GLN A 122 -30.39 13.69 18.80
C GLN A 122 -29.90 12.98 17.53
N LYS A 123 -30.69 13.02 16.45
CA LYS A 123 -30.33 12.46 15.14
C LYS A 123 -29.08 13.11 14.56
N LYS A 124 -29.00 14.45 14.63
CA LYS A 124 -27.82 15.20 14.20
C LYS A 124 -26.60 14.85 15.03
N ALA A 125 -26.72 14.77 16.35
CA ALA A 125 -25.63 14.38 17.24
C ALA A 125 -25.14 12.94 16.96
N ALA A 126 -26.06 11.99 16.77
CA ALA A 126 -25.74 10.60 16.45
C ALA A 126 -25.04 10.46 15.08
N ARG A 127 -25.50 11.20 14.06
CA ARG A 127 -24.84 11.27 12.75
C ARG A 127 -23.45 11.89 12.83
N GLN A 128 -23.28 12.93 13.64
CA GLN A 128 -21.97 13.54 13.88
C GLN A 128 -21.00 12.56 14.53
N ALA A 129 -21.44 11.81 15.55
CA ALA A 129 -20.63 10.77 16.18
C ALA A 129 -20.22 9.67 15.18
N TYR A 130 -21.16 9.20 14.36
CA TYR A 130 -20.88 8.24 13.27
C TYR A 130 -19.81 8.76 12.30
N GLN A 131 -19.94 10.02 11.85
CA GLN A 131 -18.96 10.63 10.95
C GLN A 131 -17.59 10.83 11.61
N GLN A 132 -17.55 11.17 12.89
CA GLN A 132 -16.31 11.27 13.67
C GLN A 132 -15.60 9.92 13.76
N GLN A 133 -16.34 8.83 14.00
CA GLN A 133 -15.79 7.49 14.04
C GLN A 133 -15.23 7.05 12.67
N LEU A 134 -15.96 7.29 11.57
CA LEU A 134 -15.42 7.05 10.23
C LEU A 134 -14.13 7.85 9.97
N ASN A 135 -14.09 9.12 10.36
CA ASN A 135 -12.90 9.96 10.22
C ASN A 135 -11.74 9.48 11.11
N GLN A 136 -12.02 8.88 12.26
CA GLN A 136 -11.00 8.24 13.09
C GLN A 136 -10.40 7.03 12.38
N LEU A 137 -11.22 6.11 11.86
CA LEU A 137 -10.73 4.89 11.20
C LEU A 137 -9.87 5.20 9.96
N ALA A 138 -10.28 6.19 9.16
CA ALA A 138 -9.48 6.65 8.04
C ALA A 138 -8.13 7.26 8.49
N ARG A 139 -8.13 8.05 9.57
CA ARG A 139 -6.89 8.59 10.15
C ARG A 139 -5.99 7.49 10.70
N GLU A 140 -6.53 6.48 11.38
CA GLU A 140 -5.75 5.34 11.87
C GLU A 140 -5.08 4.59 10.71
N ALA A 141 -5.79 4.36 9.60
CA ALA A 141 -5.20 3.72 8.40
C ALA A 141 -4.02 4.53 7.86
N GLN A 142 -4.20 5.84 7.71
CA GLN A 142 -3.15 6.76 7.25
C GLN A 142 -1.96 6.82 8.22
N GLN A 143 -2.20 6.82 9.53
CA GLN A 143 -1.13 6.82 10.54
C GLN A 143 -0.36 5.50 10.53
N ARG A 144 -1.05 4.36 10.37
CA ARG A 144 -0.41 3.04 10.26
C ARG A 144 0.51 2.98 9.04
N PHE A 145 0.08 3.52 7.90
CA PHE A 145 0.92 3.66 6.71
C PHE A 145 2.19 4.45 7.02
N VAL A 146 2.08 5.63 7.64
CA VAL A 146 3.22 6.47 7.99
C VAL A 146 4.22 5.72 8.89
N LEU A 147 3.73 5.08 9.96
CA LEU A 147 4.59 4.33 10.88
C LEU A 147 5.34 3.19 10.18
N ARG A 148 4.69 2.46 9.26
CA ARG A 148 5.35 1.41 8.49
C ARG A 148 6.35 1.96 7.47
N ALA A 149 5.99 3.01 6.74
CA ALA A 149 6.89 3.66 5.79
C ALA A 149 8.18 4.15 6.47
N LEU A 150 8.06 4.73 7.67
CA LEU A 150 9.20 5.22 8.43
C LEU A 150 10.02 4.12 9.10
N TYR A 151 9.41 3.02 9.57
CA TYR A 151 10.10 2.12 10.51
C TYR A 151 10.13 0.63 10.13
N SER A 152 9.43 0.21 9.08
CA SER A 152 9.48 -1.19 8.62
C SER A 152 10.86 -1.52 8.06
N PRO A 153 11.48 -2.66 8.40
CA PRO A 153 12.70 -3.10 7.74
C PRO A 153 12.43 -3.60 6.30
N ASN A 154 11.17 -3.92 5.96
CA ASN A 154 10.75 -4.37 4.63
C ASN A 154 10.35 -3.19 3.75
N GLN A 155 11.24 -2.23 3.58
CA GLN A 155 10.96 -0.96 2.92
C GLN A 155 10.42 -1.10 1.49
N LEU A 156 10.91 -2.07 0.70
CA LEU A 156 10.38 -2.34 -0.62
C LEU A 156 8.92 -2.82 -0.57
N GLN A 157 8.55 -3.65 0.42
CA GLN A 157 7.17 -4.11 0.59
C GLN A 157 6.24 -2.94 0.88
N GLU A 158 6.64 -2.00 1.73
CA GLU A 158 5.81 -0.83 2.07
C GLU A 158 5.68 0.13 0.87
N GLN A 159 6.74 0.34 0.08
CA GLN A 159 6.65 1.09 -1.18
C GLN A 159 5.71 0.40 -2.19
N MET A 160 5.83 -0.92 -2.33
CA MET A 160 4.95 -1.68 -3.21
C MET A 160 3.50 -1.66 -2.74
N THR A 161 3.27 -1.64 -1.42
CA THR A 161 1.93 -1.49 -0.86
C THR A 161 1.32 -0.16 -1.29
N TRP A 162 2.07 0.95 -1.21
CA TRP A 162 1.60 2.25 -1.72
C TRP A 162 1.33 2.22 -3.23
N PHE A 163 2.26 1.66 -4.01
CA PHE A 163 2.11 1.52 -5.46
C PHE A 163 0.82 0.77 -5.81
N TRP A 164 0.51 -0.32 -5.12
CA TRP A 164 -0.70 -1.11 -5.35
C TRP A 164 -1.97 -0.44 -4.81
N MET A 165 -1.91 0.26 -3.68
CA MET A 165 -3.02 1.09 -3.19
C MET A 165 -3.36 2.21 -4.18
N ASN A 166 -2.37 2.72 -4.92
CA ASN A 166 -2.58 3.68 -5.99
C ASN A 166 -3.09 3.02 -7.28
N HIS A 167 -2.63 1.82 -7.60
CA HIS A 167 -3.05 1.07 -8.80
C HIS A 167 -4.47 0.52 -8.69
N PHE A 168 -4.83 -0.04 -7.54
CA PHE A 168 -6.16 -0.53 -7.20
C PHE A 168 -6.85 0.51 -6.31
N ASN A 169 -6.97 1.73 -6.83
CA ASN A 169 -7.40 2.87 -6.02
C ASN A 169 -8.81 2.69 -5.47
N VAL A 170 -8.99 3.05 -4.19
CA VAL A 170 -10.30 3.26 -3.57
C VAL A 170 -10.30 4.63 -2.89
N ASN A 171 -11.36 5.40 -3.11
CA ASN A 171 -11.50 6.71 -2.50
C ASN A 171 -12.16 6.59 -1.13
N LEU A 172 -11.47 7.01 -0.06
CA LEU A 172 -12.03 7.06 1.29
C LEU A 172 -13.32 7.89 1.38
N ARG A 173 -13.54 8.86 0.49
CA ARG A 173 -14.71 9.76 0.53
C ARG A 173 -15.98 9.11 -0.01
N LYS A 174 -15.90 7.97 -0.71
CA LYS A 174 -17.08 7.25 -1.20
C LYS A 174 -17.67 6.35 -0.11
N ASP A 175 -18.96 6.57 0.20
CA ASP A 175 -19.73 5.83 1.20
C ASP A 175 -19.02 5.67 2.57
N ASN A 176 -18.89 4.42 3.02
CA ASN A 176 -18.24 4.00 4.26
C ASN A 176 -16.87 3.35 4.01
N ILE A 177 -16.21 3.63 2.88
CA ILE A 177 -14.86 3.09 2.59
C ILE A 177 -13.85 3.49 3.67
N ARG A 178 -14.06 4.62 4.38
CA ARG A 178 -13.30 5.00 5.58
C ARG A 178 -13.19 3.87 6.63
N ALA A 179 -14.17 2.99 6.74
CA ALA A 179 -14.15 1.85 7.65
C ALA A 179 -13.40 0.62 7.09
N MET A 180 -13.18 0.56 5.78
CA MET A 180 -12.66 -0.61 5.07
C MET A 180 -11.24 -0.42 4.53
N VAL A 181 -10.79 0.83 4.32
CA VAL A 181 -9.51 1.11 3.66
C VAL A 181 -8.31 0.60 4.47
N GLY A 182 -8.39 0.62 5.80
CA GLY A 182 -7.37 0.01 6.66
C GLY A 182 -7.27 -1.51 6.45
N ASP A 183 -8.38 -2.22 6.41
CA ASP A 183 -8.38 -3.66 6.14
C ASP A 183 -7.93 -3.97 4.70
N TYR A 184 -8.35 -3.14 3.74
CA TYR A 184 -7.96 -3.27 2.35
C TYR A 184 -6.43 -3.23 2.18
N GLU A 185 -5.78 -2.25 2.80
CA GLU A 185 -4.33 -2.20 2.84
C GLU A 185 -3.72 -3.41 3.56
N GLU A 186 -4.23 -3.76 4.75
CA GLU A 186 -3.64 -4.77 5.63
C GLU A 186 -3.69 -6.18 5.08
N ASN A 187 -4.87 -6.55 4.57
CA ASN A 187 -5.23 -7.95 4.31
C ASN A 187 -5.34 -8.24 2.81
N ALA A 188 -5.73 -7.26 1.99
CA ALA A 188 -5.81 -7.46 0.54
C ALA A 188 -4.52 -7.06 -0.19
N ILE A 189 -3.92 -5.91 0.11
CA ILE A 189 -2.79 -5.38 -0.65
C ILE A 189 -1.43 -5.79 -0.09
N ARG A 190 -1.11 -5.41 1.16
CA ARG A 190 0.23 -5.55 1.75
C ARG A 190 0.79 -6.98 1.73
N PRO A 191 0.01 -8.04 2.01
CA PRO A 191 0.52 -9.41 1.99
C PRO A 191 0.92 -9.88 0.59
N HIS A 192 0.24 -9.35 -0.44
CA HIS A 192 0.44 -9.72 -1.84
C HIS A 192 1.36 -8.76 -2.60
N ALA A 193 1.86 -7.69 -1.95
CA ALA A 193 2.57 -6.59 -2.61
C ALA A 193 3.80 -7.01 -3.43
N LEU A 194 4.45 -8.12 -3.04
CA LEU A 194 5.57 -8.72 -3.77
C LEU A 194 5.28 -10.13 -4.30
N GLY A 195 4.06 -10.64 -4.11
CA GLY A 195 3.64 -12.01 -4.45
C GLY A 195 3.23 -12.19 -5.91
N LYS A 196 2.29 -13.11 -6.17
CA LYS A 196 1.71 -13.31 -7.50
C LYS A 196 0.68 -12.24 -7.79
N PHE A 197 0.75 -11.67 -8.99
CA PHE A 197 -0.22 -10.66 -9.44
C PHE A 197 -1.66 -11.20 -9.44
N ARG A 198 -1.86 -12.47 -9.82
CA ARG A 198 -3.17 -13.13 -9.80
C ARG A 198 -3.79 -13.18 -8.39
N ASP A 199 -2.97 -13.38 -7.36
CA ASP A 199 -3.45 -13.43 -5.97
C ASP A 199 -3.82 -12.04 -5.49
N LEU A 200 -2.99 -11.03 -5.80
CA LEU A 200 -3.31 -9.63 -5.53
C LEU A 200 -4.60 -9.19 -6.22
N LEU A 201 -4.77 -9.53 -7.50
CA LEU A 201 -5.97 -9.24 -8.27
C LEU A 201 -7.21 -9.90 -7.64
N GLY A 202 -7.11 -11.17 -7.26
CA GLY A 202 -8.16 -11.89 -6.54
C GLY A 202 -8.49 -11.25 -5.19
N ALA A 203 -7.48 -10.91 -4.40
CA ALA A 203 -7.66 -10.26 -3.10
C ALA A 203 -8.39 -8.92 -3.24
N THR A 204 -8.09 -8.14 -4.28
CA THR A 204 -8.78 -6.87 -4.55
C THR A 204 -10.23 -7.07 -4.97
N LEU A 205 -10.52 -8.04 -5.84
CA LEU A 205 -11.88 -8.36 -6.29
C LEU A 205 -12.78 -8.85 -5.17
N HIS A 206 -12.24 -9.64 -4.25
CA HIS A 206 -13.02 -10.17 -3.13
C HIS A 206 -13.18 -9.15 -1.98
N HIS A 207 -12.45 -8.03 -2.02
CA HIS A 207 -12.49 -7.08 -0.91
C HIS A 207 -13.70 -6.13 -0.99
N PRO A 208 -14.47 -5.96 0.11
CA PRO A 208 -15.68 -5.13 0.12
C PRO A 208 -15.42 -3.66 -0.25
N ALA A 209 -14.24 -3.10 0.06
CA ALA A 209 -13.90 -1.73 -0.34
C ALA A 209 -13.95 -1.52 -1.86
N MET A 210 -13.35 -2.44 -2.64
CA MET A 210 -13.31 -2.34 -4.11
C MET A 210 -14.69 -2.59 -4.72
N LEU A 211 -15.39 -3.63 -4.24
CA LEU A 211 -16.75 -3.96 -4.69
C LEU A 211 -17.74 -2.82 -4.48
N ARG A 212 -17.57 -2.02 -3.41
CA ARG A 212 -18.36 -0.81 -3.19
C ARG A 212 -17.86 0.38 -4.00
N TYR A 213 -16.56 0.60 -4.05
CA TYR A 213 -15.98 1.74 -4.74
C TYR A 213 -16.34 1.74 -6.23
N LEU A 214 -16.39 0.57 -6.87
CA LEU A 214 -16.74 0.43 -8.28
C LEU A 214 -18.17 -0.07 -8.51
N ASP A 215 -19.01 -0.02 -7.47
CA ASP A 215 -20.44 -0.32 -7.52
C ASP A 215 -20.80 -1.75 -7.96
N ASN A 216 -19.85 -2.69 -7.95
CA ASN A 216 -20.14 -4.09 -8.25
C ASN A 216 -21.03 -4.76 -7.20
N ALA A 217 -21.05 -4.24 -5.96
CA ALA A 217 -22.00 -4.67 -4.94
C ALA A 217 -23.48 -4.54 -5.40
N GLN A 218 -23.76 -3.68 -6.40
CA GLN A 218 -25.07 -3.48 -7.02
C GLN A 218 -25.25 -4.24 -8.35
N ASN A 219 -24.19 -4.86 -8.88
CA ASN A 219 -24.22 -5.61 -10.13
C ASN A 219 -25.01 -6.92 -9.97
N GLY A 220 -25.97 -7.17 -10.85
CA GLY A 220 -26.77 -8.38 -10.84
C GLY A 220 -27.40 -8.66 -12.20
N ALA A 221 -27.83 -9.89 -12.43
CA ALA A 221 -28.35 -10.35 -13.72
C ALA A 221 -29.46 -9.46 -14.31
N ASN A 222 -30.33 -8.91 -13.46
CA ASN A 222 -31.42 -8.02 -13.87
C ASN A 222 -31.03 -6.53 -13.95
N ARG A 223 -29.80 -6.18 -13.56
CA ARG A 223 -29.26 -4.82 -13.53
C ARG A 223 -27.73 -4.88 -13.66
N ILE A 224 -27.26 -5.13 -14.88
CA ILE A 224 -25.83 -5.20 -15.18
C ILE A 224 -25.18 -3.84 -14.93
N ASN A 225 -24.05 -3.83 -14.23
CA ASN A 225 -23.19 -2.66 -14.07
C ASN A 225 -21.79 -2.97 -14.62
N GLU A 226 -21.43 -2.32 -15.72
CA GLU A 226 -20.16 -2.53 -16.41
C GLU A 226 -18.96 -1.86 -15.74
N ASN A 227 -19.17 -0.95 -14.78
CA ASN A 227 -18.12 -0.09 -14.25
C ASN A 227 -16.91 -0.89 -13.75
N TYR A 228 -17.12 -1.84 -12.83
CA TYR A 228 -15.99 -2.63 -12.32
C TYR A 228 -15.35 -3.51 -13.39
N ALA A 229 -16.13 -4.09 -14.30
CA ALA A 229 -15.59 -4.90 -15.40
C ALA A 229 -14.68 -4.08 -16.32
N ARG A 230 -15.09 -2.84 -16.63
CA ARG A 230 -14.29 -1.90 -17.42
C ARG A 230 -12.99 -1.57 -16.71
N GLU A 231 -13.04 -1.13 -15.46
CA GLU A 231 -11.81 -0.77 -14.71
C GLU A 231 -10.89 -1.98 -14.51
N LEU A 232 -11.46 -3.17 -14.30
CA LEU A 232 -10.69 -4.41 -14.14
C LEU A 232 -9.89 -4.74 -15.40
N MET A 233 -10.44 -4.54 -16.60
CA MET A 233 -9.72 -4.70 -17.86
C MET A 233 -8.78 -3.53 -18.15
N GLU A 234 -9.28 -2.31 -18.03
CA GLU A 234 -8.61 -1.11 -18.54
C GLU A 234 -7.51 -0.61 -17.62
N LEU A 235 -7.80 -0.47 -16.32
CA LEU A 235 -6.91 0.20 -15.36
C LEU A 235 -6.12 -0.78 -14.51
N HIS A 236 -6.70 -1.95 -14.23
CA HIS A 236 -6.10 -2.93 -13.34
C HIS A 236 -5.31 -4.02 -14.07
N THR A 237 -5.59 -4.32 -15.34
CA THR A 237 -4.95 -5.46 -16.03
C THR A 237 -4.42 -5.15 -17.42
N LEU A 238 -5.24 -5.22 -18.47
CA LEU A 238 -4.81 -5.20 -19.86
C LEU A 238 -4.25 -3.84 -20.30
N GLY A 239 -4.62 -2.77 -19.59
CA GLY A 239 -4.29 -1.41 -19.99
C GLY A 239 -5.25 -0.87 -21.06
N VAL A 240 -5.31 0.46 -21.19
CA VAL A 240 -6.06 1.12 -22.26
C VAL A 240 -5.59 0.60 -23.62
N GLY A 241 -6.53 0.10 -24.43
CA GLY A 241 -6.22 -0.49 -25.74
C GLY A 241 -5.54 -1.86 -25.67
N GLY A 242 -5.61 -2.57 -24.54
CA GLY A 242 -5.00 -3.87 -24.31
C GLY A 242 -5.57 -5.06 -25.10
N GLY A 243 -6.35 -4.81 -26.15
CA GLY A 243 -6.88 -5.85 -27.04
C GLY A 243 -8.22 -6.47 -26.64
N TYR A 244 -8.95 -5.88 -25.70
CA TYR A 244 -10.33 -6.25 -25.37
C TYR A 244 -11.33 -5.37 -26.14
N SER A 245 -12.55 -5.88 -26.31
CA SER A 245 -13.67 -5.19 -26.94
C SER A 245 -14.69 -4.70 -25.92
N GLN A 246 -15.63 -3.86 -26.34
CA GLN A 246 -16.78 -3.50 -25.52
C GLN A 246 -17.65 -4.72 -25.17
N ALA A 247 -17.69 -5.73 -26.04
CA ALA A 247 -18.39 -6.98 -25.75
C ALA A 247 -17.72 -7.75 -24.60
N ASP A 248 -16.39 -7.74 -24.52
CA ASP A 248 -15.66 -8.35 -23.40
C ASP A 248 -15.99 -7.66 -22.07
N VAL A 249 -16.13 -6.34 -22.07
CA VAL A 249 -16.55 -5.58 -20.87
C VAL A 249 -17.94 -6.02 -20.42
N GLN A 250 -18.88 -6.17 -21.34
CA GLN A 250 -20.24 -6.66 -21.05
C GLN A 250 -20.23 -8.08 -20.51
N GLU A 251 -19.46 -8.97 -21.12
CA GLU A 251 -19.36 -10.37 -20.72
C GLU A 251 -18.69 -10.53 -19.36
N LEU A 252 -17.65 -9.74 -19.07
CA LEU A 252 -17.07 -9.69 -17.74
C LEU A 252 -18.05 -9.08 -16.71
N ALA A 253 -18.83 -8.07 -17.08
CA ALA A 253 -19.87 -7.54 -16.18
C ALA A 253 -20.90 -8.60 -15.82
N ARG A 254 -21.27 -9.47 -16.78
CA ARG A 254 -22.13 -10.65 -16.56
C ARG A 254 -21.45 -11.67 -15.64
N VAL A 255 -20.17 -11.98 -15.85
CA VAL A 255 -19.37 -12.85 -14.96
C VAL A 255 -19.38 -12.34 -13.51
N LEU A 256 -19.27 -11.02 -13.31
CA LEU A 256 -19.19 -10.41 -11.99
C LEU A 256 -20.56 -10.21 -11.30
N THR A 257 -21.66 -10.60 -11.93
CA THR A 257 -23.00 -10.50 -11.31
C THR A 257 -23.09 -11.37 -10.07
N GLY A 258 -23.75 -10.87 -9.03
CA GLY A 258 -23.90 -11.59 -7.76
C GLY A 258 -22.67 -11.54 -6.85
N VAL A 259 -21.49 -11.13 -7.34
CA VAL A 259 -20.31 -10.82 -6.51
C VAL A 259 -20.54 -9.48 -5.82
N GLY A 260 -20.61 -9.46 -4.48
CA GLY A 260 -20.99 -8.26 -3.74
C GLY A 260 -20.65 -8.29 -2.26
N VAL A 261 -21.38 -7.48 -1.50
CA VAL A 261 -21.15 -7.26 -0.06
C VAL A 261 -22.42 -7.53 0.73
N SER A 262 -22.31 -8.29 1.81
CA SER A 262 -23.38 -8.58 2.75
C SER A 262 -23.10 -7.94 4.11
N TYR A 263 -24.08 -7.19 4.63
CA TYR A 263 -24.05 -6.53 5.94
C TYR A 263 -24.87 -7.24 7.00
N GLN A 264 -25.37 -8.44 6.69
CA GLN A 264 -26.08 -9.24 7.68
C GLN A 264 -25.12 -9.66 8.79
N PRO A 265 -25.61 -10.01 9.99
CA PRO A 265 -24.81 -10.73 10.97
C PRO A 265 -24.18 -11.99 10.36
N LEU A 266 -22.97 -12.39 10.79
CA LEU A 266 -22.25 -13.54 10.20
C LEU A 266 -22.99 -14.87 10.39
N ASP A 267 -23.75 -14.98 11.48
CA ASP A 267 -24.61 -16.11 11.83
C ASP A 267 -25.99 -16.06 11.17
N ALA A 268 -26.29 -15.00 10.40
CA ALA A 268 -27.54 -14.91 9.66
C ALA A 268 -27.63 -16.07 8.65
N PRO A 269 -28.81 -16.72 8.53
CA PRO A 269 -28.98 -17.80 7.58
C PRO A 269 -28.76 -17.29 6.15
N PRO A 270 -28.26 -18.16 5.24
CA PRO A 270 -28.13 -17.78 3.83
C PRO A 270 -29.50 -17.36 3.26
N PRO A 271 -29.52 -16.47 2.27
CA PRO A 271 -30.75 -16.09 1.60
C PRO A 271 -31.43 -17.32 0.99
N ASN A 272 -32.75 -17.25 0.81
CA ASN A 272 -33.47 -18.31 0.13
C ASN A 272 -33.03 -18.39 -1.34
N VAL A 273 -32.25 -19.42 -1.67
CA VAL A 273 -31.72 -19.70 -3.00
C VAL A 273 -32.39 -20.93 -3.60
N ARG A 274 -32.59 -20.91 -4.92
CA ARG A 274 -33.15 -22.05 -5.65
C ARG A 274 -32.32 -23.31 -5.37
N PRO A 275 -32.93 -24.49 -5.13
CA PRO A 275 -32.20 -25.70 -4.75
C PRO A 275 -31.03 -26.05 -5.69
N ALA A 276 -31.19 -25.83 -6.99
CA ALA A 276 -30.19 -26.15 -8.01
C ALA A 276 -28.88 -25.35 -7.91
N VAL A 277 -28.90 -24.13 -7.34
CA VAL A 277 -27.72 -23.24 -7.24
C VAL A 277 -27.37 -22.94 -5.78
N ARG A 278 -27.90 -23.74 -4.84
CA ARG A 278 -27.67 -23.53 -3.41
C ARG A 278 -26.22 -23.72 -3.01
N ALA A 279 -25.53 -24.66 -3.66
CA ALA A 279 -24.13 -24.95 -3.42
C ALA A 279 -23.21 -23.79 -3.85
N ASP A 280 -23.67 -22.92 -4.75
CA ASP A 280 -22.87 -21.80 -5.27
C ASP A 280 -22.83 -20.62 -4.31
N TYR A 281 -23.71 -20.55 -3.30
CA TYR A 281 -23.71 -19.45 -2.34
C TYR A 281 -22.42 -19.47 -1.51
N VAL A 282 -21.68 -18.36 -1.55
CA VAL A 282 -20.44 -18.19 -0.79
C VAL A 282 -20.53 -16.92 0.02
N ARG A 283 -20.17 -17.01 1.31
CA ARG A 283 -19.99 -15.84 2.17
C ARG A 283 -18.72 -15.98 2.99
N LYS A 284 -17.87 -14.94 2.96
CA LYS A 284 -16.63 -14.85 3.72
C LYS A 284 -16.54 -13.45 4.35
N GLY A 285 -16.85 -13.35 5.64
CA GLY A 285 -17.00 -12.05 6.30
C GLY A 285 -18.08 -11.21 5.60
N LEU A 286 -17.67 -10.03 5.11
CA LEU A 286 -18.54 -9.13 4.34
C LEU A 286 -18.66 -9.49 2.86
N PHE A 287 -17.74 -10.27 2.29
CA PHE A 287 -17.84 -10.72 0.90
C PHE A 287 -18.98 -11.72 0.75
N GLU A 288 -19.80 -11.54 -0.29
CA GLU A 288 -20.88 -12.46 -0.65
C GLU A 288 -20.91 -12.69 -2.16
N PHE A 289 -21.00 -13.95 -2.56
CA PHE A 289 -21.54 -14.32 -3.87
C PHE A 289 -22.97 -14.82 -3.70
N ASN A 290 -23.91 -14.13 -4.35
CA ASN A 290 -25.34 -14.43 -4.26
C ASN A 290 -25.86 -15.04 -5.58
N PRO A 291 -26.13 -16.35 -5.62
CA PRO A 291 -26.61 -17.05 -6.82
C PRO A 291 -27.92 -16.50 -7.40
N ASN A 292 -28.79 -15.91 -6.58
CA ASN A 292 -30.04 -15.34 -7.09
C ASN A 292 -29.82 -14.08 -7.93
N ARG A 293 -28.63 -13.46 -7.81
CA ARG A 293 -28.25 -12.26 -8.55
C ARG A 293 -27.29 -12.55 -9.69
N HIS A 294 -26.83 -13.79 -9.84
CA HIS A 294 -25.86 -14.15 -10.88
C HIS A 294 -26.57 -14.53 -12.19
N ASP A 295 -26.01 -14.08 -13.31
CA ASP A 295 -26.42 -14.48 -14.65
C ASP A 295 -25.71 -15.80 -14.98
N TYR A 296 -26.46 -16.91 -15.07
CA TYR A 296 -25.93 -18.23 -15.44
C TYR A 296 -25.95 -18.52 -16.94
N GLY A 297 -26.31 -17.52 -17.77
CA GLY A 297 -26.25 -17.67 -19.22
C GLY A 297 -24.82 -17.93 -19.70
N PRO A 298 -24.65 -18.55 -20.89
CA PRO A 298 -23.34 -18.75 -21.48
C PRO A 298 -22.64 -17.41 -21.69
N LYS A 299 -21.33 -17.40 -21.46
CA LYS A 299 -20.48 -16.21 -21.56
C LYS A 299 -19.23 -16.49 -22.37
N THR A 300 -18.78 -15.50 -23.13
CA THR A 300 -17.53 -15.56 -23.90
C THR A 300 -16.66 -14.37 -23.54
N LEU A 301 -15.48 -14.63 -22.98
CA LEU A 301 -14.57 -13.60 -22.51
C LEU A 301 -13.24 -13.71 -23.24
N LEU A 302 -12.80 -12.62 -23.87
CA LEU A 302 -11.56 -12.54 -24.67
C LEU A 302 -11.52 -13.61 -25.77
N GLY A 303 -12.66 -13.77 -26.46
CA GLY A 303 -12.83 -14.72 -27.57
C GLY A 303 -12.91 -16.19 -27.17
N GLN A 304 -12.96 -16.52 -25.88
CA GLN A 304 -13.02 -17.90 -25.38
C GLN A 304 -14.26 -18.09 -24.47
N PRO A 305 -15.00 -19.20 -24.59
CA PRO A 305 -16.16 -19.48 -23.72
C PRO A 305 -15.73 -19.70 -22.27
N ILE A 306 -16.42 -19.10 -21.30
CA ILE A 306 -16.23 -19.40 -19.86
C ILE A 306 -16.74 -20.81 -19.59
N GLN A 307 -15.92 -21.65 -18.97
CA GLN A 307 -16.25 -23.06 -18.69
C GLN A 307 -16.77 -23.27 -17.27
N SER A 308 -16.37 -22.40 -16.35
CA SER A 308 -16.77 -22.46 -14.95
C SER A 308 -18.21 -21.97 -14.77
N HIS A 309 -18.73 -22.18 -13.56
CA HIS A 309 -20.08 -21.75 -13.17
C HIS A 309 -20.06 -21.04 -11.82
N GLY A 310 -21.00 -20.11 -11.64
CA GLY A 310 -21.15 -19.37 -10.38
C GLY A 310 -19.91 -18.52 -10.07
N LEU A 311 -19.47 -18.50 -8.80
CA LEU A 311 -18.31 -17.69 -8.40
C LEU A 311 -17.01 -18.10 -9.13
N ALA A 312 -16.87 -19.37 -9.52
CA ALA A 312 -15.67 -19.86 -10.21
C ALA A 312 -15.48 -19.20 -11.59
N GLU A 313 -16.53 -18.63 -12.19
CA GLU A 313 -16.40 -17.82 -13.41
C GLU A 313 -15.53 -16.58 -13.18
N ALA A 314 -15.63 -15.95 -12.01
CA ALA A 314 -14.81 -14.80 -11.66
C ALA A 314 -13.34 -15.22 -11.55
N ASP A 315 -13.05 -16.37 -10.94
CA ASP A 315 -11.69 -16.89 -10.84
C ASP A 315 -11.07 -17.21 -12.20
N GLU A 316 -11.84 -17.83 -13.10
CA GLU A 316 -11.41 -18.11 -14.47
C GLU A 316 -11.17 -16.82 -15.27
N ALA A 317 -12.02 -15.81 -15.10
CA ALA A 317 -11.83 -14.49 -15.71
C ALA A 317 -10.55 -13.82 -15.19
N LEU A 318 -10.31 -13.85 -13.88
CA LEU A 318 -9.07 -13.32 -13.29
C LEU A 318 -7.83 -14.06 -13.79
N ASP A 319 -7.91 -15.39 -13.98
CA ASP A 319 -6.82 -16.19 -14.54
C ASP A 319 -6.44 -15.77 -15.95
N ARG A 320 -7.45 -15.53 -16.80
CA ARG A 320 -7.24 -15.05 -18.18
C ARG A 320 -6.62 -13.65 -18.19
N LEU A 321 -7.16 -12.74 -17.39
CA LEU A 321 -6.68 -11.35 -17.33
C LEU A 321 -5.25 -11.26 -16.76
N ALA A 322 -4.96 -11.97 -15.67
CA ALA A 322 -3.64 -11.92 -15.03
C ALA A 322 -2.52 -12.51 -15.92
N ARG A 323 -2.84 -13.51 -16.75
CA ARG A 323 -1.87 -14.19 -17.64
C ARG A 323 -1.80 -13.60 -19.05
N ALA A 324 -2.64 -12.61 -19.36
CA ALA A 324 -2.63 -11.97 -20.67
C ALA A 324 -1.27 -11.28 -20.93
N PRO A 325 -0.69 -11.40 -22.14
CA PRO A 325 0.53 -10.69 -22.51
C PRO A 325 0.42 -9.16 -22.37
N ALA A 326 -0.77 -8.60 -22.59
CA ALA A 326 -1.06 -7.19 -22.38
C ALA A 326 -0.86 -6.78 -20.91
N THR A 327 -1.37 -7.57 -19.96
CA THR A 327 -1.18 -7.36 -18.51
C THR A 327 0.29 -7.39 -18.12
N ALA A 328 1.05 -8.38 -18.60
CA ALA A 328 2.48 -8.48 -18.31
C ALA A 328 3.24 -7.20 -18.74
N ARG A 329 2.93 -6.65 -19.92
CA ARG A 329 3.51 -5.40 -20.41
C ARG A 329 3.01 -4.17 -19.65
N PHE A 330 1.72 -4.09 -19.39
CA PHE A 330 1.11 -2.96 -18.68
C PHE A 330 1.67 -2.80 -17.27
N ILE A 331 1.66 -3.89 -16.48
CA ILE A 331 2.19 -3.88 -15.11
C ILE A 331 3.69 -3.60 -15.12
N SER A 332 4.45 -4.24 -16.01
CA SER A 332 5.89 -3.99 -16.14
C SER A 332 6.20 -2.53 -16.48
N ARG A 333 5.43 -1.90 -17.36
CA ARG A 333 5.58 -0.48 -17.69
C ARG A 333 5.28 0.41 -16.49
N LYS A 334 4.18 0.19 -15.76
CA LYS A 334 3.87 0.99 -14.55
C LYS A 334 4.97 0.88 -13.49
N LEU A 335 5.51 -0.32 -13.26
CA LEU A 335 6.64 -0.52 -12.34
C LEU A 335 7.90 0.18 -12.84
N ALA A 336 8.21 0.12 -14.13
CA ALA A 336 9.36 0.81 -14.71
C ALA A 336 9.20 2.34 -14.65
N VAL A 337 7.99 2.88 -14.82
CA VAL A 337 7.70 4.31 -14.60
C VAL A 337 7.97 4.70 -13.16
N TYR A 338 7.52 3.89 -12.21
CA TYR A 338 7.72 4.14 -10.78
C TYR A 338 9.21 4.05 -10.37
N PHE A 339 9.94 3.04 -10.87
CA PHE A 339 11.30 2.71 -10.45
C PHE A 339 12.46 3.14 -11.36
N VAL A 340 12.21 3.69 -12.56
CA VAL A 340 13.29 4.12 -13.46
C VAL A 340 13.09 5.56 -13.94
N SER A 341 12.12 5.81 -14.83
CA SER A 341 11.93 7.11 -15.48
C SER A 341 10.49 7.27 -15.97
N ASP A 342 10.04 8.50 -16.20
CA ASP A 342 8.69 8.78 -16.74
C ASP A 342 8.42 8.12 -18.09
N ASP A 343 9.48 7.97 -18.90
CA ASP A 343 9.47 7.22 -20.16
C ASP A 343 10.55 6.12 -20.10
N PRO A 344 10.22 4.91 -19.60
CA PRO A 344 11.18 3.82 -19.50
C PRO A 344 11.43 3.20 -20.88
N PRO A 345 12.68 2.80 -21.21
CA PRO A 345 12.99 2.20 -22.51
C PRO A 345 12.16 0.94 -22.79
N PRO A 346 11.62 0.75 -24.01
CA PRO A 346 10.82 -0.42 -24.36
C PRO A 346 11.54 -1.76 -24.08
N ALA A 347 12.85 -1.81 -24.31
CA ALA A 347 13.66 -3.00 -24.06
C ALA A 347 13.67 -3.42 -22.58
N LEU A 348 13.62 -2.47 -21.63
CA LEU A 348 13.49 -2.78 -20.21
C LEU A 348 12.10 -3.39 -19.93
N VAL A 349 11.05 -2.74 -20.44
CA VAL A 349 9.66 -3.19 -20.26
C VAL A 349 9.45 -4.59 -20.82
N ASP A 350 10.00 -4.89 -22.01
CA ASP A 350 9.91 -6.23 -22.61
C ASP A 350 10.65 -7.29 -21.79
N ARG A 351 11.83 -6.99 -21.23
CA ARG A 351 12.55 -7.93 -20.34
C ARG A 351 11.76 -8.21 -19.06
N MET A 352 11.17 -7.17 -18.46
CA MET A 352 10.32 -7.31 -17.28
C MET A 352 9.04 -8.09 -17.59
N ALA A 353 8.37 -7.79 -18.71
CA ALA A 353 7.16 -8.51 -19.12
C ALA A 353 7.45 -9.99 -19.37
N ALA A 354 8.60 -10.32 -19.98
CA ALA A 354 9.04 -11.70 -20.14
C ALA A 354 9.33 -12.37 -18.79
N ALA A 355 9.91 -11.66 -17.82
CA ALA A 355 10.10 -12.17 -16.46
C ALA A 355 8.76 -12.44 -15.76
N PHE A 356 7.81 -11.50 -15.86
CA PHE A 356 6.45 -11.62 -15.35
C PHE A 356 5.76 -12.86 -15.93
N THR A 357 5.76 -13.04 -17.25
CA THR A 357 5.12 -14.20 -17.89
C THR A 357 5.76 -15.51 -17.48
N ARG A 358 7.11 -15.61 -17.49
CA ARG A 358 7.81 -16.85 -17.11
C ARG A 358 7.61 -17.22 -15.65
N SER A 359 7.38 -16.25 -14.78
CA SER A 359 7.17 -16.47 -13.35
C SER A 359 5.70 -16.56 -12.98
N ASP A 360 4.77 -16.64 -13.93
CA ASP A 360 3.32 -16.61 -13.71
C ASP A 360 2.90 -15.41 -12.82
N GLY A 361 3.38 -14.22 -13.17
CA GLY A 361 3.04 -12.95 -12.52
C GLY A 361 3.71 -12.69 -11.17
N ASP A 362 4.84 -13.34 -10.86
CA ASP A 362 5.56 -13.06 -9.61
C ASP A 362 6.22 -11.67 -9.66
N ILE A 363 5.75 -10.78 -8.77
CA ILE A 363 6.15 -9.37 -8.76
C ILE A 363 7.60 -9.19 -8.31
N ALA A 364 8.10 -9.95 -7.33
CA ALA A 364 9.50 -9.76 -6.93
C ALA A 364 10.49 -10.32 -7.97
N ILE A 365 10.13 -11.36 -8.73
CA ILE A 365 10.93 -11.79 -9.89
C ILE A 365 10.92 -10.72 -10.99
N THR A 366 9.77 -10.08 -11.21
CA THR A 366 9.65 -8.96 -12.16
C THR A 366 10.52 -7.77 -11.74
N LEU A 367 10.47 -7.39 -10.46
CA LEU A 367 11.30 -6.33 -9.89
C LEU A 367 12.79 -6.69 -9.85
N LYS A 368 13.16 -7.96 -9.62
CA LYS A 368 14.55 -8.42 -9.76
C LYS A 368 15.10 -8.08 -11.15
N SER A 369 14.33 -8.37 -12.21
CA SER A 369 14.72 -8.03 -13.59
C SER A 369 14.90 -6.52 -13.80
N LEU A 370 14.19 -5.68 -13.05
CA LEU A 370 14.35 -4.23 -13.08
C LEU A 370 15.60 -3.81 -12.31
N PHE A 371 15.77 -4.25 -11.06
CA PHE A 371 16.87 -3.80 -10.20
C PHE A 371 18.25 -4.25 -10.70
N GLU A 372 18.33 -5.37 -11.42
CA GLU A 372 19.57 -5.84 -12.04
C GLU A 372 19.83 -5.23 -13.43
N SER A 373 18.97 -4.33 -13.91
CA SER A 373 19.10 -3.74 -15.22
C SER A 373 20.10 -2.57 -15.24
N PRO A 374 20.83 -2.35 -16.36
CA PRO A 374 21.67 -1.17 -16.52
C PRO A 374 20.85 0.13 -16.52
N GLU A 375 19.61 0.09 -17.01
CA GLU A 375 18.68 1.23 -17.01
C GLU A 375 18.35 1.67 -15.58
N PHE A 376 18.12 0.73 -14.65
CA PHE A 376 17.90 1.05 -13.26
C PHE A 376 19.15 1.67 -12.62
N ALA A 377 20.32 1.06 -12.81
CA ALA A 377 21.58 1.60 -12.28
C ALA A 377 21.86 3.03 -12.78
N ALA A 378 21.56 3.31 -14.05
CA ALA A 378 21.70 4.63 -14.65
C ALA A 378 20.65 5.65 -14.16
N SER A 379 19.53 5.19 -13.60
CA SER A 379 18.44 6.04 -13.10
C SER A 379 18.65 6.58 -11.68
N LEU A 380 19.61 6.03 -10.93
CA LEU A 380 19.84 6.37 -9.52
C LEU A 380 20.08 7.86 -9.28
N GLY A 381 19.23 8.48 -8.45
CA GLY A 381 19.23 9.91 -8.14
C GLY A 381 18.67 10.80 -9.26
N ARG A 382 17.88 10.26 -10.18
CA ARG A 382 17.28 11.02 -11.30
C ARG A 382 15.76 11.09 -11.24
N LYS A 383 15.07 10.09 -10.67
CA LYS A 383 13.61 10.07 -10.64
C LYS A 383 13.10 11.12 -9.67
N PHE A 384 12.21 11.99 -10.12
CA PHE A 384 11.58 12.97 -9.25
C PHE A 384 10.70 12.29 -8.19
N ARG A 385 10.78 12.78 -6.95
CA ARG A 385 9.99 12.30 -5.82
C ARG A 385 8.60 12.89 -5.86
N ASP A 386 7.56 12.04 -5.91
CA ASP A 386 6.20 12.48 -5.56
C ASP A 386 6.12 12.97 -4.10
N PRO A 387 5.03 13.67 -3.72
CA PRO A 387 4.86 14.18 -2.37
C PRO A 387 5.08 13.17 -1.24
N VAL A 388 4.59 11.93 -1.36
CA VAL A 388 4.77 10.90 -0.32
C VAL A 388 6.26 10.56 -0.17
N HIS A 389 6.98 10.28 -1.26
CA HIS A 389 8.42 10.00 -1.19
C HIS A 389 9.21 11.17 -0.64
N TYR A 390 8.89 12.40 -1.04
CA TYR A 390 9.60 13.59 -0.59
C TYR A 390 9.50 13.75 0.94
N VAL A 391 8.29 13.63 1.49
CA VAL A 391 8.08 13.78 2.92
C VAL A 391 8.71 12.63 3.70
N MET A 392 8.49 11.38 3.28
CA MET A 392 9.04 10.22 3.99
C MET A 392 10.56 10.24 3.98
N ALA A 393 11.18 10.54 2.85
CA ALA A 393 12.63 10.60 2.75
C ALA A 393 13.23 11.74 3.58
N GLY A 394 12.58 12.90 3.59
CA GLY A 394 12.99 14.03 4.43
C GLY A 394 12.94 13.68 5.92
N VAL A 395 11.85 13.05 6.38
CA VAL A 395 11.69 12.62 7.77
C VAL A 395 12.71 11.54 8.15
N ARG A 396 12.89 10.52 7.30
CA ARG A 396 13.88 9.44 7.54
C ARG A 396 15.31 10.00 7.63
N LEU A 397 15.69 10.89 6.71
CA LEU A 397 17.01 11.52 6.72
C LEU A 397 17.23 12.39 7.98
N ALA A 398 16.19 13.13 8.39
CA ALA A 398 16.22 14.05 9.52
C ALA A 398 16.24 13.36 10.89
N TYR A 399 15.49 12.27 11.03
CA TYR A 399 15.17 11.70 12.34
C TYR A 399 15.57 10.23 12.51
N ASP A 400 16.09 9.61 11.46
CA ASP A 400 16.63 8.25 11.50
C ASP A 400 15.62 7.25 12.11
N ASP A 401 16.02 6.45 13.08
CA ASP A 401 15.15 5.49 13.78
C ASP A 401 14.34 6.09 14.94
N ARG A 402 14.37 7.42 15.12
CA ARG A 402 13.61 8.06 16.18
C ARG A 402 12.11 7.95 15.85
N VAL A 403 11.38 7.27 16.73
CA VAL A 403 9.95 6.98 16.54
C VAL A 403 9.10 8.24 16.75
N ALA A 404 8.35 8.62 15.73
CA ALA A 404 7.33 9.67 15.79
C ALA A 404 6.17 9.20 16.67
N LEU A 405 5.76 10.06 17.59
CA LEU A 405 4.59 9.86 18.46
C LEU A 405 3.31 10.44 17.85
N ASN A 406 3.46 11.32 16.85
CA ASN A 406 2.35 11.93 16.15
C ASN A 406 2.64 11.98 14.63
N ALA A 407 1.90 11.19 13.86
CA ALA A 407 2.01 11.14 12.41
C ALA A 407 1.18 12.24 11.68
N ASN A 408 0.33 13.00 12.38
CA ASN A 408 -0.51 14.03 11.74
C ASN A 408 0.29 15.13 11.01
N PRO A 409 1.44 15.63 11.52
CA PRO A 409 2.25 16.58 10.76
C PRO A 409 2.70 16.02 9.40
N VAL A 410 3.13 14.75 9.35
CA VAL A 410 3.52 14.06 8.10
C VAL A 410 2.35 14.02 7.13
N LEU A 411 1.17 13.59 7.59
CA LEU A 411 -0.04 13.55 6.77
C LEU A 411 -0.42 14.95 6.25
N ASN A 412 -0.32 15.98 7.09
CA ASN A 412 -0.61 17.36 6.70
C ASN A 412 0.38 17.88 5.63
N TRP A 413 1.66 17.53 5.73
CA TRP A 413 2.65 17.89 4.72
C TRP A 413 2.36 17.25 3.36
N ILE A 414 2.01 15.96 3.35
CA ILE A 414 1.60 15.23 2.14
C ILE A 414 0.34 15.88 1.54
N ASN A 415 -0.69 16.11 2.37
CA ASN A 415 -1.97 16.68 1.92
C ASN A 415 -1.79 18.08 1.30
N ARG A 416 -0.89 18.91 1.82
CA ARG A 416 -0.61 20.26 1.27
C ARG A 416 -0.04 20.22 -0.14
N MET A 417 0.57 19.11 -0.55
CA MET A 417 1.07 18.90 -1.91
C MET A 417 0.07 18.17 -2.82
N GLY A 418 -1.10 17.78 -2.30
CA GLY A 418 -2.20 17.25 -3.10
C GLY A 418 -2.23 15.72 -3.28
N GLU A 419 -1.32 14.97 -2.66
CA GLU A 419 -1.28 13.50 -2.73
C GLU A 419 -1.84 12.86 -1.45
N GLN A 420 -3.07 13.23 -1.05
CA GLN A 420 -3.68 12.69 0.16
C GLN A 420 -3.77 11.16 0.11
N LEU A 421 -3.26 10.48 1.15
CA LEU A 421 -3.34 9.02 1.27
C LEU A 421 -4.81 8.56 1.21
N TYR A 422 -5.10 7.68 0.24
CA TYR A 422 -6.42 7.14 -0.09
C TYR A 422 -7.49 8.19 -0.46
N GLY A 423 -7.04 9.39 -0.86
CA GLY A 423 -7.90 10.53 -1.17
C GLY A 423 -8.13 10.79 -2.66
N HIS A 424 -7.53 10.00 -3.56
CA HIS A 424 -7.68 10.18 -5.01
C HIS A 424 -9.09 9.79 -5.46
N GLU A 425 -9.69 10.61 -6.31
CA GLU A 425 -11.13 10.52 -6.58
C GLU A 425 -11.51 9.44 -7.58
N THR A 426 -10.70 9.24 -8.61
CA THR A 426 -10.95 8.35 -9.74
C THR A 426 -10.16 7.03 -9.61
N PRO A 427 -10.59 5.93 -10.24
CA PRO A 427 -9.95 4.62 -10.07
C PRO A 427 -8.55 4.49 -10.69
N ASP A 428 -8.12 5.46 -11.50
CA ASP A 428 -6.82 5.48 -12.19
C ASP A 428 -5.62 5.76 -11.27
N GLY A 429 -5.88 6.27 -10.06
CA GLY A 429 -4.85 6.61 -9.09
C GLY A 429 -4.13 7.92 -9.40
N TYR A 430 -3.26 8.34 -8.47
CA TYR A 430 -2.37 9.47 -8.65
C TYR A 430 -1.37 9.25 -9.80
N PRO A 431 -1.04 10.30 -10.56
CA PRO A 431 -0.06 10.23 -11.64
C PRO A 431 1.35 9.95 -11.12
N LEU A 432 2.09 9.10 -11.85
CA LEU A 432 3.45 8.69 -11.48
C LEU A 432 4.57 9.58 -12.08
N ASN A 433 4.22 10.57 -12.90
CA ASN A 433 5.17 11.39 -13.66
C ASN A 433 5.58 12.68 -12.92
N GLU A 434 6.74 13.23 -13.27
CA GLU A 434 7.29 14.47 -12.69
C GLU A 434 6.40 15.68 -12.97
N ALA A 435 5.81 15.75 -14.17
CA ALA A 435 5.01 16.89 -14.61
C ALA A 435 3.82 17.20 -13.68
N ALA A 436 3.22 16.18 -13.06
CA ALA A 436 2.13 16.36 -12.10
C ALA A 436 2.57 17.02 -10.78
N TRP A 437 3.86 16.93 -10.43
CA TRP A 437 4.36 17.25 -9.09
C TRP A 437 5.45 18.34 -9.07
N ALA A 438 5.87 18.84 -10.23
CA ALA A 438 7.01 19.76 -10.38
C ALA A 438 6.65 21.22 -10.68
N SER A 439 5.39 21.63 -10.46
CA SER A 439 4.99 23.04 -10.67
C SER A 439 5.67 24.01 -9.69
N ALA A 440 5.76 25.29 -10.04
CA ALA A 440 6.35 26.31 -9.17
C ALA A 440 5.66 26.38 -7.78
N GLY A 441 4.33 26.20 -7.73
CA GLY A 441 3.58 26.13 -6.47
C GLY A 441 3.93 24.91 -5.62
N GLN A 442 4.22 23.77 -6.26
CA GLN A 442 4.71 22.57 -5.57
C GLN A 442 6.12 22.79 -5.00
N MET A 443 7.02 23.43 -5.78
CA MET A 443 8.38 23.74 -5.32
C MET A 443 8.38 24.67 -4.09
N ASN A 444 7.54 25.72 -4.11
CA ASN A 444 7.38 26.60 -2.96
C ASN A 444 6.84 25.85 -1.73
N THR A 445 5.84 24.98 -1.92
CA THR A 445 5.27 24.17 -0.85
C THR A 445 6.29 23.20 -0.25
N ARG A 446 7.15 22.61 -1.09
CA ARG A 446 8.25 21.74 -0.66
C ARG A 446 9.30 22.46 0.15
N PHE A 447 9.61 23.72 -0.17
CA PHE A 447 10.49 24.56 0.66
C PHE A 447 9.90 24.77 2.06
N GLU A 448 8.61 25.09 2.16
CA GLU A 448 7.92 25.23 3.46
C GLU A 448 7.89 23.92 4.25
N ILE A 449 7.74 22.78 3.59
CA ILE A 449 7.79 21.45 4.22
C ILE A 449 9.21 21.09 4.65
N ALA A 450 10.22 21.38 3.83
CA ALA A 450 11.63 21.24 4.21
C ALA A 450 11.94 22.06 5.46
N ARG A 451 11.42 23.27 5.57
CA ARG A 451 11.52 24.10 6.79
C ARG A 451 10.79 23.46 7.96
N ALA A 452 9.58 22.92 7.76
CA ALA A 452 8.83 22.26 8.81
C ALA A 452 9.58 21.04 9.38
N ILE A 453 10.19 20.22 8.52
CA ILE A 453 11.02 19.08 8.92
C ILE A 453 12.32 19.58 9.55
N GLY A 454 13.07 20.45 8.88
CA GLY A 454 14.42 20.85 9.26
C GLY A 454 14.51 21.81 10.46
N ALA A 455 13.46 22.58 10.75
CA ALA A 455 13.47 23.59 11.81
C ALA A 455 12.49 23.30 12.97
N ASN A 456 11.37 22.63 12.69
CA ASN A 456 10.23 22.52 13.62
C ASN A 456 9.76 21.08 13.84
N GLY A 457 10.46 20.05 13.33
CA GLY A 457 9.93 18.69 13.34
C GLY A 457 9.93 18.01 14.72
N ALA A 458 10.34 18.70 15.80
CA ALA A 458 10.02 18.26 17.17
C ALA A 458 8.52 18.03 17.42
N VAL A 459 7.63 18.60 16.59
CA VAL A 459 6.19 18.29 16.59
C VAL A 459 5.87 16.82 16.31
N LEU A 460 6.78 16.05 15.72
CA LEU A 460 6.62 14.62 15.50
C LEU A 460 6.73 13.81 16.80
N PHE A 461 7.41 14.36 17.82
CA PHE A 461 7.76 13.65 19.05
C PHE A 461 6.98 14.16 20.27
N ARG A 462 5.93 14.95 20.05
CA ARG A 462 4.99 15.34 21.10
C ARG A 462 3.79 14.41 21.11
N VAL A 463 3.31 14.07 22.30
CA VAL A 463 2.16 13.18 22.49
C VAL A 463 0.85 13.88 22.09
N ASP A 464 0.74 15.18 22.34
CA ASP A 464 -0.39 16.01 21.92
C ASP A 464 0.04 17.47 21.68
N ASP A 465 -0.90 18.30 21.22
CA ASP A 465 -0.63 19.70 20.86
C ASP A 465 -0.38 20.64 22.05
N LYS A 466 -0.71 20.21 23.28
CA LYS A 466 -0.48 20.96 24.52
C LYS A 466 0.85 20.61 25.18
N ALA A 467 1.41 19.44 24.88
CA ALA A 467 2.71 19.01 25.39
C ALA A 467 3.83 19.95 24.90
N PRO A 468 4.80 20.32 25.77
CA PRO A 468 5.90 21.18 25.38
C PRO A 468 6.77 20.51 24.32
N LEU A 469 7.30 21.30 23.39
CA LEU A 469 8.28 20.81 22.42
C LEU A 469 9.62 20.57 23.11
N GLU A 470 10.23 19.44 22.78
CA GLU A 470 11.59 19.14 23.19
C GLU A 470 12.60 20.14 22.57
N LYS A 471 13.75 20.31 23.25
CA LYS A 471 14.85 21.15 22.80
C LYS A 471 16.11 20.28 22.54
N PRO A 472 16.85 20.51 21.44
CA PRO A 472 16.55 21.44 20.36
C PRO A 472 15.36 20.98 19.51
N ALA A 473 14.61 21.94 18.94
CA ALA A 473 13.41 21.64 18.15
C ALA A 473 13.72 21.12 16.72
N PHE A 474 15.00 21.00 16.38
CA PHE A 474 15.52 20.68 15.05
C PHE A 474 16.57 19.55 15.13
N PRO A 475 16.73 18.76 14.06
CA PRO A 475 17.74 17.71 13.98
C PRO A 475 19.12 18.28 13.63
N PRO A 476 20.24 17.70 14.13
CA PRO A 476 21.59 18.09 13.74
C PRO A 476 21.99 17.44 12.40
N LEU A 477 21.28 17.74 11.29
CA LEU A 477 21.49 17.06 10.00
C LEU A 477 22.94 17.18 9.47
N ALA A 478 23.59 18.33 9.64
CA ALA A 478 24.99 18.51 9.21
C ALA A 478 25.97 17.54 9.91
N GLU A 479 25.60 17.01 11.06
CA GLU A 479 26.38 16.05 11.83
C GLU A 479 26.08 14.59 11.45
N SER A 480 24.98 14.34 10.73
CA SER A 480 24.59 12.99 10.29
C SER A 480 25.63 12.41 9.33
N PRO A 481 26.13 11.17 9.57
CA PRO A 481 27.05 10.50 8.66
C PRO A 481 26.52 10.40 7.24
N ALA A 482 25.24 10.02 7.08
CA ALA A 482 24.60 9.91 5.77
C ALA A 482 24.59 11.26 5.03
N VAL A 483 24.29 12.35 5.74
CA VAL A 483 24.28 13.69 5.14
C VAL A 483 25.69 14.13 4.73
N ARG A 484 26.71 13.89 5.57
CA ARG A 484 28.10 14.21 5.22
C ARG A 484 28.55 13.47 3.97
N ALA A 485 28.15 12.21 3.80
CA ALA A 485 28.44 11.44 2.59
C ALA A 485 27.68 11.97 1.35
N MET A 486 26.42 12.39 1.51
CA MET A 486 25.64 13.01 0.44
C MET A 486 26.26 14.32 -0.07
N GLN A 487 26.91 15.10 0.81
CA GLN A 487 27.51 16.40 0.44
C GLN A 487 28.53 16.30 -0.70
N VAL A 488 29.20 15.15 -0.85
CA VAL A 488 30.16 14.89 -1.94
C VAL A 488 29.46 14.95 -3.31
N GLY A 489 28.19 14.58 -3.38
CA GLY A 489 27.40 14.53 -4.61
C GLY A 489 26.56 15.78 -4.90
N LEU A 490 26.59 16.80 -4.04
CA LEU A 490 25.81 18.03 -4.23
C LEU A 490 26.40 18.88 -5.36
N SER A 491 25.57 19.69 -6.00
CA SER A 491 25.99 20.72 -6.97
C SER A 491 26.77 21.86 -6.28
N ALA A 492 27.43 22.69 -7.09
CA ALA A 492 28.10 23.89 -6.59
C ALA A 492 27.10 24.85 -5.94
N ASP A 493 25.96 25.09 -6.60
CA ASP A 493 24.89 25.98 -6.14
C ASP A 493 24.32 25.52 -4.80
N THR A 494 24.03 24.22 -4.64
CA THR A 494 23.55 23.68 -3.36
C THR A 494 24.61 23.86 -2.25
N ARG A 495 25.88 23.60 -2.53
CA ARG A 495 26.97 23.81 -1.54
C ARG A 495 27.12 25.28 -1.15
N GLU A 496 26.99 26.19 -2.12
CA GLU A 496 27.05 27.63 -1.87
C GLU A 496 25.88 28.08 -0.99
N ALA A 497 24.64 27.64 -1.30
CA ALA A 497 23.47 27.93 -0.49
C ALA A 497 23.65 27.43 0.96
N LEU A 498 24.15 26.20 1.14
CA LEU A 498 24.44 25.65 2.47
C LEU A 498 25.50 26.47 3.23
N ALA A 499 26.53 26.97 2.55
CA ALA A 499 27.57 27.81 3.17
C ALA A 499 27.05 29.20 3.59
N GLN A 500 25.97 29.68 2.96
CA GLN A 500 25.34 30.95 3.29
C GLN A 500 24.31 30.85 4.44
N ALA A 501 23.98 29.65 4.90
CA ALA A 501 23.04 29.45 6.01
C ALA A 501 23.56 30.06 7.32
N LYS A 502 22.72 30.85 7.99
CA LYS A 502 23.08 31.61 9.21
C LYS A 502 22.96 30.80 10.50
N ASN A 503 22.22 29.70 10.45
CA ASN A 503 21.97 28.83 11.60
C ASN A 503 21.63 27.40 11.12
N PRO A 504 21.68 26.40 12.03
CA PRO A 504 21.39 25.00 11.68
C PRO A 504 20.00 24.77 11.07
N GLN A 505 18.97 25.52 11.50
CA GLN A 505 17.62 25.36 10.97
C GLN A 505 17.52 25.80 9.50
N GLU A 506 18.16 26.90 9.15
CA GLU A 506 18.27 27.38 7.78
C GLU A 506 19.09 26.41 6.93
N TRP A 507 20.21 25.91 7.47
CA TRP A 507 21.03 24.89 6.81
C TRP A 507 20.22 23.62 6.49
N ASN A 508 19.47 23.11 7.47
CA ASN A 508 18.59 21.96 7.31
C ASN A 508 17.53 22.20 6.24
N THR A 509 16.94 23.40 6.25
CA THR A 509 15.91 23.79 5.27
C THR A 509 16.48 23.79 3.87
N PHE A 510 17.65 24.40 3.66
CA PHE A 510 18.31 24.48 2.36
C PHE A 510 18.70 23.10 1.83
N LEU A 511 19.21 22.21 2.69
CA LEU A 511 19.54 20.84 2.29
C LEU A 511 18.28 20.10 1.82
N LEU A 512 17.22 20.08 2.64
CA LEU A 512 16.00 19.32 2.36
C LEU A 512 15.23 19.88 1.15
N ALA A 513 15.35 21.18 0.89
CA ALA A 513 14.75 21.84 -0.27
C ALA A 513 15.61 21.81 -1.54
N SER A 514 16.83 21.24 -1.48
CA SER A 514 17.77 21.28 -2.60
C SER A 514 17.29 20.44 -3.80
N PRO A 515 17.72 20.77 -5.04
CA PRO A 515 17.38 20.00 -6.24
C PRO A 515 17.75 18.52 -6.13
N GLU A 516 18.84 18.18 -5.44
CA GLU A 516 19.28 16.80 -5.25
C GLU A 516 18.29 16.01 -4.38
N LEU A 517 17.66 16.64 -3.38
CA LEU A 517 16.67 16.01 -2.50
C LEU A 517 15.26 15.94 -3.09
N MET A 518 15.06 16.55 -4.27
CA MET A 518 13.85 16.36 -5.08
C MET A 518 13.88 15.06 -5.89
N ARG A 519 15.05 14.41 -6.00
CA ARG A 519 15.26 13.22 -6.83
C ARG A 519 15.67 12.00 -5.99
N ARG A 520 15.47 10.81 -6.54
CA ARG A 520 15.84 9.50 -5.96
C ARG A 520 16.40 8.54 -7.00
#